data_AF-A0A087RZ66-F1
#
_entry.id   AF-A0A087RZ66-F1
#
_cell.length_a   1.000
_cell.length_b   1.000
_cell.length_c   1.000
_cell.angle_alpha   90.00
_cell.angle_beta   90.00
_cell.angle_gamma   90.00
#
_symmetry.space_group_name_H-M   'P 1'
#
loop_
_entity.id
_entity.type
_entity.pdbx_description
1 polymer ?
#
loop_
_entity_poly.entity_id
_entity_poly.type
_entity_poly.pdbx_seq_one_letter_code
_entity_poly.pdbx_strand_id
1 'polypeptide(L)'
;MGVFTEKNFEVNQLAVFPSAEGITDENMQKIAKEFNYSETTFVTSTEEKNIKNVRIFTPESEVDFAGHPNIGTAMLLALIGEYFDKKQIDIIFKEKVGDVPLRISFENSKPQNAELSVAKLPEEGSDILSLEQIAKAISLNVSDIVSSEQPLAFSCGLQFLFVPIINLDKLKQATLNYEQWKNNISKSWAPQLFLFTNETVLPNSNFHARMFAPALGISEDPATGSAVAALAGYISKKMMERSLMLLNKDLKSIDLAL
;
A
#
# COMPACT_ATOMS: atom_id res chain seq x y z
N MET A 1 6.33 7.02 -15.17
CA MET A 1 4.90 6.67 -15.40
C MET A 1 4.11 6.91 -14.14
N GLY A 2 2.78 7.03 -14.21
CA GLY A 2 1.94 6.92 -13.01
C GLY A 2 1.63 5.45 -12.73
N VAL A 3 1.71 5.01 -11.47
CA VAL A 3 1.38 3.64 -11.07
C VAL A 3 0.01 3.64 -10.37
N PHE A 4 -0.81 2.60 -10.60
CA PHE A 4 -2.20 2.48 -10.13
C PHE A 4 -3.22 3.42 -10.79
N THR A 5 -2.92 3.94 -11.98
CA THR A 5 -3.86 4.75 -12.77
C THR A 5 -3.79 4.35 -14.24
N GLU A 6 -4.94 4.37 -14.93
CA GLU A 6 -5.04 4.24 -16.38
C GLU A 6 -4.77 5.56 -17.12
N LYS A 7 -4.78 6.68 -16.39
CA LYS A 7 -4.49 8.01 -16.93
C LYS A 7 -3.05 8.40 -16.65
N ASN A 8 -2.32 8.76 -17.69
CA ASN A 8 -0.96 9.27 -17.54
C ASN A 8 -0.94 10.52 -16.61
N PHE A 9 0.07 10.58 -15.73
CA PHE A 9 0.47 11.77 -14.94
C PHE A 9 -0.32 12.10 -13.66
N GLU A 10 -1.28 11.30 -13.21
CA GLU A 10 -2.15 11.71 -12.07
C GLU A 10 -1.69 11.22 -10.68
N VAL A 11 -1.08 10.03 -10.53
CA VAL A 11 -0.78 9.43 -9.21
C VAL A 11 0.53 8.64 -9.23
N ASN A 12 1.31 8.69 -8.14
CA ASN A 12 2.58 7.98 -7.93
C ASN A 12 3.51 7.95 -9.14
N GLN A 13 4.17 9.08 -9.39
CA GLN A 13 5.15 9.17 -10.45
C GLN A 13 6.36 8.30 -10.11
N LEU A 14 6.71 7.41 -11.04
CA LEU A 14 7.86 6.53 -10.94
C LEU A 14 8.77 6.74 -12.15
N ALA A 15 10.05 7.01 -11.89
CA ALA A 15 11.10 6.93 -12.88
C ALA A 15 11.68 5.51 -12.85
N VAL A 16 11.85 4.90 -14.03
CA VAL A 16 12.38 3.54 -14.18
C VAL A 16 13.48 3.56 -15.22
N PHE A 17 14.63 3.02 -14.85
CA PHE A 17 15.77 2.78 -15.73
C PHE A 17 15.81 1.29 -16.06
N PRO A 18 15.22 0.84 -17.19
CA PRO A 18 15.05 -0.58 -17.50
C PRO A 18 16.36 -1.30 -17.86
N SER A 19 17.43 -0.54 -18.11
CA SER A 19 18.79 -1.02 -18.39
C SER A 19 19.79 -0.11 -17.70
N ALA A 20 20.09 -0.42 -16.45
CA ALA A 20 20.94 0.36 -15.56
C ALA A 20 22.36 -0.23 -15.42
N GLU A 21 22.77 -1.10 -16.34
CA GLU A 21 24.11 -1.68 -16.35
C GLU A 21 25.18 -0.58 -16.41
N GLY A 22 26.14 -0.63 -15.48
CA GLY A 22 27.23 0.35 -15.41
C GLY A 22 26.90 1.67 -14.70
N ILE A 23 25.67 1.89 -14.23
CA ILE A 23 25.35 3.01 -13.36
C ILE A 23 25.85 2.68 -11.95
N THR A 24 26.68 3.54 -11.36
CA THR A 24 27.19 3.37 -10.00
C THR A 24 26.15 3.77 -8.96
N ASP A 25 26.28 3.25 -7.74
CA ASP A 25 25.43 3.59 -6.58
C ASP A 25 25.31 5.10 -6.37
N GLU A 26 26.43 5.82 -6.45
CA GLU A 26 26.47 7.27 -6.31
C GLU A 26 25.65 7.97 -7.40
N ASN A 27 25.73 7.49 -8.64
CA ASN A 27 24.97 8.05 -9.75
C ASN A 27 23.49 7.69 -9.66
N MET A 28 23.13 6.47 -9.23
CA MET A 28 21.73 6.08 -8.97
C MET A 28 21.09 7.03 -7.95
N GLN A 29 21.78 7.33 -6.85
CA GLN A 29 21.30 8.27 -5.83
C GLN A 29 21.17 9.71 -6.37
N LYS A 30 22.15 10.20 -7.13
CA LYS A 30 22.09 11.54 -7.74
C LYS A 30 20.93 11.66 -8.72
N ILE A 31 20.71 10.63 -9.54
CA ILE A 31 19.59 10.58 -10.48
C ILE A 31 18.26 10.59 -9.73
N ALA A 32 18.09 9.74 -8.71
CA ALA A 32 16.87 9.69 -7.91
C ALA A 32 16.56 11.06 -7.27
N LYS A 33 17.59 11.73 -6.76
CA LYS A 33 17.49 13.09 -6.23
C LYS A 33 17.10 14.12 -7.28
N GLU A 34 17.63 14.02 -8.50
CA GLU A 34 17.30 14.93 -9.61
C GLU A 34 15.86 14.75 -10.10
N PHE A 35 15.37 13.52 -10.21
CA PHE A 35 13.98 13.25 -10.57
C PHE A 35 13.00 13.75 -9.50
N ASN A 36 13.42 13.71 -8.23
CA ASN A 36 12.65 14.18 -7.07
C ASN A 36 11.21 13.59 -7.01
N TYR A 37 11.08 12.34 -7.47
CA TYR A 37 9.90 11.51 -7.23
C TYR A 37 10.05 10.77 -5.91
N SER A 38 8.96 10.21 -5.40
CA SER A 38 8.99 9.39 -4.17
C SER A 38 10.03 8.28 -4.29
N GLU A 39 10.09 7.61 -5.45
CA GLU A 39 11.07 6.59 -5.76
C GLU A 39 11.49 6.59 -7.24
N THR A 40 12.69 6.07 -7.50
CA THR A 40 13.26 5.77 -8.81
C THR A 40 13.79 4.34 -8.80
N THR A 41 13.48 3.54 -9.82
CA THR A 41 13.97 2.16 -9.95
C THR A 41 15.05 2.01 -11.01
N PHE A 42 16.01 1.15 -10.73
CA PHE A 42 17.11 0.78 -11.61
C PHE A 42 17.11 -0.74 -11.80
N VAL A 43 17.02 -1.18 -13.05
CA VAL A 43 16.91 -2.59 -13.41
C VAL A 43 18.19 -3.03 -14.10
N THR A 44 18.73 -4.16 -13.66
CA THR A 44 19.81 -4.85 -14.39
C THR A 44 19.42 -6.29 -14.69
N SER A 45 19.90 -6.80 -15.81
CA SER A 45 19.60 -8.16 -16.25
C SER A 45 20.35 -9.21 -15.43
N THR A 46 19.74 -10.40 -15.28
CA THR A 46 20.42 -11.61 -14.82
C THR A 46 20.57 -12.60 -15.99
N GLU A 47 21.21 -13.75 -15.75
CA GLU A 47 21.29 -14.84 -16.73
C GLU A 47 19.89 -15.40 -17.08
N GLU A 48 18.96 -15.35 -16.14
CA GLU A 48 17.60 -15.84 -16.33
C GLU A 48 16.67 -14.70 -16.76
N LYS A 49 16.00 -14.85 -17.91
CA LYS A 49 15.15 -13.81 -18.50
C LYS A 49 14.05 -13.29 -17.56
N ASN A 50 13.47 -14.15 -16.74
CA ASN A 50 12.37 -13.81 -15.83
C ASN A 50 12.86 -13.31 -14.47
N ILE A 51 14.17 -13.20 -14.27
CA ILE A 51 14.78 -12.72 -13.04
C ILE A 51 15.56 -11.45 -13.35
N LYS A 52 15.28 -10.37 -12.63
CA LYS A 52 15.99 -9.09 -12.77
C LYS A 52 16.48 -8.62 -11.41
N ASN A 53 17.65 -7.96 -11.35
CA ASN A 53 18.00 -7.23 -10.13
C ASN A 53 17.34 -5.86 -10.21
N VAL A 54 16.66 -5.47 -9.14
CA VAL A 54 15.98 -4.18 -9.04
C VAL A 54 16.50 -3.46 -7.81
N ARG A 55 16.85 -2.19 -7.99
CA ARG A 55 17.23 -1.29 -6.89
C ARG A 55 16.31 -0.10 -6.89
N ILE A 56 15.92 0.35 -5.71
CA ILE A 56 14.91 1.38 -5.52
C ILE A 56 15.51 2.49 -4.66
N PHE A 57 15.46 3.71 -5.17
CA PHE A 57 16.03 4.88 -4.51
C PHE A 57 14.97 5.94 -4.30
N THR A 58 14.91 6.47 -3.08
CA THR A 58 14.28 7.77 -2.78
C THR A 58 15.28 8.90 -3.08
N PRO A 59 14.88 10.18 -3.02
CA PRO A 59 15.82 11.30 -3.18
C PRO A 59 16.96 11.30 -2.15
N GLU A 60 16.74 10.69 -0.98
CA GLU A 60 17.69 10.72 0.15
C GLU A 60 18.51 9.44 0.28
N SER A 61 17.93 8.27 0.01
CA SER A 61 18.60 6.98 0.17
C SER A 61 18.00 5.85 -0.68
N GLU A 62 18.77 4.78 -0.87
CA GLU A 62 18.24 3.49 -1.30
C GLU A 62 17.30 2.90 -0.25
N VAL A 63 16.22 2.24 -0.69
CA VAL A 63 15.27 1.51 0.16
C VAL A 63 15.30 0.03 -0.17
N ASP A 64 14.98 -0.81 0.81
CA ASP A 64 15.10 -2.26 0.64
C ASP A 64 13.98 -2.87 -0.20
N PHE A 65 12.84 -2.19 -0.25
CA PHE A 65 11.63 -2.62 -0.95
C PHE A 65 10.64 -1.46 -1.08
N ALA A 66 9.89 -1.41 -2.19
CA ALA A 66 8.70 -0.58 -2.31
C ALA A 66 7.67 -1.20 -3.27
N GLY A 67 6.39 -1.18 -2.90
CA GLY A 67 5.33 -1.86 -3.65
C GLY A 67 5.03 -1.24 -5.01
N HIS A 68 4.69 0.05 -5.06
CA HIS A 68 4.34 0.72 -6.32
C HIS A 68 5.53 0.80 -7.30
N PRO A 69 6.79 0.99 -6.86
CA PRO A 69 7.93 0.95 -7.75
C PRO A 69 8.09 -0.42 -8.43
N ASN A 70 7.82 -1.51 -7.71
CA ASN A 70 7.87 -2.86 -8.26
C ASN A 70 6.76 -3.13 -9.29
N ILE A 71 5.52 -2.76 -8.98
CA ILE A 71 4.40 -2.86 -9.93
C ILE A 71 4.67 -2.02 -11.20
N GLY A 72 5.08 -0.76 -11.03
CA GLY A 72 5.37 0.14 -12.16
C GLY A 72 6.55 -0.34 -13.01
N THR A 73 7.61 -0.86 -12.38
CA THR A 73 8.77 -1.42 -13.08
C THR A 73 8.38 -2.64 -13.90
N ALA A 74 7.63 -3.58 -13.30
CA ALA A 74 7.16 -4.78 -13.99
C ALA A 74 6.28 -4.44 -15.22
N MET A 75 5.34 -3.51 -15.05
CA MET A 75 4.51 -3.02 -16.14
C MET A 75 5.34 -2.34 -17.24
N LEU A 76 6.37 -1.54 -16.90
CA LEU A 76 7.25 -0.95 -17.91
C LEU A 76 7.98 -2.02 -18.72
N LEU A 77 8.63 -2.97 -18.04
CA LEU A 77 9.41 -4.02 -18.70
C LEU A 77 8.53 -4.82 -19.66
N ALA A 78 7.29 -5.14 -19.26
CA ALA A 78 6.32 -5.77 -20.15
C ALA A 78 5.95 -4.89 -21.35
N LEU A 79 5.73 -3.58 -21.14
CA LEU A 79 5.37 -2.64 -22.21
C LEU A 79 6.49 -2.43 -23.24
N ILE A 80 7.75 -2.40 -22.81
CA ILE A 80 8.90 -2.25 -23.71
C ILE A 80 9.33 -3.57 -24.37
N GLY A 81 8.64 -4.67 -24.06
CA GLY A 81 8.84 -5.94 -24.73
C GLY A 81 9.84 -6.89 -24.10
N GLU A 82 10.16 -6.75 -22.82
CA GLU A 82 10.96 -7.77 -22.13
C GLU A 82 10.19 -9.11 -22.08
N TYR A 83 8.86 -9.05 -22.02
CA TYR A 83 7.97 -10.19 -21.88
C TYR A 83 6.90 -10.19 -22.98
N PHE A 84 6.85 -11.25 -23.78
CA PHE A 84 5.90 -11.40 -24.89
C PHE A 84 5.22 -12.78 -24.86
N ASP A 85 4.11 -12.88 -25.61
CA ASP A 85 3.45 -14.14 -26.01
C ASP A 85 2.97 -15.07 -24.89
N LYS A 86 2.50 -14.49 -23.78
CA LYS A 86 1.87 -15.27 -22.71
C LYS A 86 0.61 -14.57 -22.23
N LYS A 87 -0.42 -15.35 -21.84
CA LYS A 87 -1.58 -14.83 -21.09
C LYS A 87 -1.15 -14.29 -19.72
N GLN A 88 -0.11 -14.88 -19.15
CA GLN A 88 0.43 -14.53 -17.84
C GLN A 88 1.91 -14.92 -17.78
N ILE A 89 2.71 -14.16 -17.04
CA ILE A 89 4.09 -14.49 -16.71
C ILE A 89 4.37 -14.24 -15.24
N ASP A 90 5.09 -15.17 -14.62
CA ASP A 90 5.65 -15.00 -13.28
C ASP A 90 7.13 -14.59 -13.42
N ILE A 91 7.52 -13.55 -12.71
CA ILE A 91 8.88 -12.99 -12.70
C ILE A 91 9.36 -12.79 -11.26
N ILE A 92 10.66 -12.64 -11.09
CA ILE A 92 11.28 -12.38 -9.78
C ILE A 92 12.15 -11.14 -9.90
N PHE A 93 11.94 -10.19 -8.99
CA PHE A 93 12.89 -9.11 -8.75
C PHE A 93 13.78 -9.47 -7.56
N LYS A 94 15.09 -9.40 -7.76
CA LYS A 94 16.08 -9.54 -6.70
C LYS A 94 16.36 -8.15 -6.12
N GLU A 95 15.90 -7.93 -4.91
CA GLU A 95 16.04 -6.67 -4.16
C GLU A 95 16.80 -6.92 -2.84
N LYS A 96 17.08 -5.86 -2.07
CA LYS A 96 17.74 -6.00 -0.76
C LYS A 96 16.89 -6.76 0.25
N VAL A 97 15.56 -6.67 0.15
CA VAL A 97 14.64 -7.46 0.97
C VAL A 97 14.65 -8.97 0.62
N GLY A 98 15.26 -9.33 -0.51
CA GLY A 98 15.30 -10.69 -1.05
C GLY A 98 14.54 -10.81 -2.37
N ASP A 99 14.11 -12.03 -2.69
CA ASP A 99 13.35 -12.34 -3.89
C ASP A 99 11.90 -11.84 -3.75
N VAL A 100 11.49 -11.04 -4.72
CA VAL A 100 10.17 -10.41 -4.79
C VAL A 100 9.43 -11.01 -6.00
N PRO A 101 8.48 -11.95 -5.79
CA PRO A 101 7.76 -12.57 -6.87
C PRO A 101 6.62 -11.67 -7.37
N LEU A 102 6.56 -11.48 -8.68
CA LEU A 102 5.50 -10.76 -9.36
C LEU A 102 4.85 -11.60 -10.45
N ARG A 103 3.61 -11.26 -10.76
CA ARG A 103 2.84 -11.85 -11.83
C ARG A 103 2.28 -10.75 -12.72
N ILE A 104 2.51 -10.85 -14.02
CA ILE A 104 1.96 -9.92 -15.01
C ILE A 104 0.95 -10.67 -15.87
N SER A 105 -0.24 -10.12 -16.00
CA SER A 105 -1.34 -10.66 -16.80
C SER A 105 -1.52 -9.81 -18.06
N PHE A 106 -1.73 -10.47 -19.20
CA PHE A 106 -1.83 -9.84 -20.51
C PHE A 106 -3.20 -10.08 -21.13
N GLU A 107 -3.70 -9.08 -21.85
CA GLU A 107 -4.87 -9.17 -22.70
C GLU A 107 -4.55 -8.56 -24.07
N ASN A 108 -4.84 -9.29 -25.15
CA ASN A 108 -4.51 -8.88 -26.52
C ASN A 108 -3.02 -8.48 -26.67
N SER A 109 -2.13 -9.27 -26.05
CA SER A 109 -0.67 -9.06 -26.02
C SER A 109 -0.22 -7.72 -25.41
N LYS A 110 -1.08 -7.07 -24.63
CA LYS A 110 -0.74 -5.88 -23.83
C LYS A 110 -0.82 -6.23 -22.34
N PRO A 111 0.14 -5.79 -21.52
CA PRO A 111 0.06 -6.00 -20.08
C PRO A 111 -1.14 -5.20 -19.53
N GLN A 112 -1.99 -5.87 -18.75
CA GLN A 112 -3.17 -5.26 -18.13
C GLN A 112 -2.96 -5.05 -16.64
N ASN A 113 -2.46 -6.08 -15.96
CA ASN A 113 -2.33 -6.09 -14.51
C ASN A 113 -0.96 -6.63 -14.11
N ALA A 114 -0.44 -6.12 -12.99
CA ALA A 114 0.67 -6.73 -12.28
C ALA A 114 0.27 -6.94 -10.82
N GLU A 115 0.63 -8.10 -10.30
CA GLU A 115 0.40 -8.53 -8.93
C GLU A 115 1.75 -8.78 -8.26
N LEU A 116 1.83 -8.44 -6.98
CA LEU A 116 3.01 -8.63 -6.14
C LEU A 116 2.64 -9.55 -4.99
N SER A 117 3.45 -10.58 -4.75
CA SER A 117 3.37 -11.34 -3.50
C SER A 117 4.17 -10.64 -2.41
N VAL A 118 3.51 -10.22 -1.33
CA VAL A 118 4.23 -9.65 -0.17
C VAL A 118 4.98 -10.74 0.58
N ALA A 119 6.26 -10.48 0.86
CA ALA A 119 7.16 -11.44 1.52
C ALA A 119 6.80 -11.72 3.00
N LYS A 120 6.04 -10.82 3.64
CA LYS A 120 5.63 -10.92 5.04
C LYS A 120 4.10 -10.93 5.11
N LEU A 121 3.55 -11.80 5.96
CA LEU A 121 2.12 -11.76 6.29
C LEU A 121 1.81 -10.48 7.11
N PRO A 122 0.58 -9.95 7.01
CA PRO A 122 0.17 -8.81 7.82
C PRO A 122 0.33 -9.08 9.32
N GLU A 123 1.03 -8.18 10.01
CA GLU A 123 1.22 -8.19 11.46
C GLU A 123 0.30 -7.14 12.10
N GLU A 124 -0.43 -7.52 13.14
CA GLU A 124 -1.28 -6.60 13.89
C GLU A 124 -0.47 -5.83 14.94
N GLY A 125 -0.66 -4.51 14.98
CA GLY A 125 -0.06 -3.65 16.00
C GLY A 125 -0.81 -3.72 17.33
N SER A 126 -0.08 -3.54 18.43
CA SER A 126 -0.62 -3.65 19.79
C SER A 126 -1.23 -2.36 20.36
N ASP A 127 -1.08 -1.24 19.67
CA ASP A 127 -1.45 0.07 20.23
C ASP A 127 -2.96 0.30 20.22
N ILE A 128 -3.48 0.71 21.38
CA ILE A 128 -4.88 1.06 21.56
C ILE A 128 -4.99 2.58 21.62
N LEU A 129 -5.39 3.17 20.50
CA LEU A 129 -5.69 4.60 20.41
C LEU A 129 -7.19 4.83 20.58
N SER A 130 -7.56 5.83 21.37
CA SER A 130 -8.98 6.18 21.55
C SER A 130 -9.54 6.83 20.29
N LEU A 131 -10.84 6.67 20.04
CA LEU A 131 -11.50 7.31 18.90
C LEU A 131 -11.38 8.84 18.97
N GLU A 132 -11.37 9.42 20.18
CA GLU A 132 -11.19 10.85 20.39
C GLU A 132 -9.80 11.32 19.96
N GLN A 133 -8.75 10.53 20.24
CA GLN A 133 -7.39 10.86 19.82
C GLN A 133 -7.27 10.84 18.30
N ILE A 134 -7.83 9.80 17.67
CA ILE A 134 -7.83 9.64 16.20
C ILE A 134 -8.63 10.76 15.54
N ALA A 135 -9.86 10.99 15.99
CA ALA A 135 -10.76 12.02 15.46
C ALA A 135 -10.13 13.42 15.52
N LYS A 136 -9.51 13.78 16.65
CA LYS A 136 -8.77 15.04 16.79
C LYS A 136 -7.60 15.16 15.81
N ALA A 137 -6.86 14.07 15.58
CA ALA A 137 -5.73 14.08 14.66
C ALA A 137 -6.14 14.25 13.20
N ILE A 138 -7.35 13.85 12.82
CA ILE A 138 -7.88 13.97 11.44
C ILE A 138 -8.92 15.08 11.28
N SER A 139 -9.08 15.93 12.29
CA SER A 139 -10.03 17.04 12.33
C SER A 139 -11.49 16.63 12.04
N LEU A 140 -11.90 15.46 12.52
CA LEU A 140 -13.27 14.95 12.43
C LEU A 140 -13.89 14.76 13.82
N ASN A 141 -15.19 14.45 13.86
CA ASN A 141 -15.85 14.00 15.09
C ASN A 141 -15.73 12.49 15.24
N VAL A 142 -15.82 12.00 16.48
CA VAL A 142 -15.86 10.55 16.77
C VAL A 142 -16.99 9.85 16.01
N SER A 143 -18.14 10.52 15.85
CA SER A 143 -19.30 9.99 15.10
C SER A 143 -19.06 9.83 13.60
N ASP A 144 -18.01 10.46 13.06
CA ASP A 144 -17.62 10.34 11.64
C ASP A 144 -16.73 9.09 11.40
N ILE A 145 -16.31 8.39 12.46
CA ILE A 145 -15.57 7.12 12.42
C ILE A 145 -16.55 5.95 12.63
N VAL A 146 -16.43 4.89 11.84
CA VAL A 146 -17.31 3.71 11.94
C VAL A 146 -16.99 2.92 13.22
N SER A 147 -17.82 3.13 14.25
CA SER A 147 -17.63 2.51 15.57
C SER A 147 -17.72 0.99 15.55
N SER A 148 -18.53 0.40 14.65
CA SER A 148 -18.69 -1.05 14.51
C SER A 148 -17.50 -1.75 13.87
N GLU A 149 -16.64 -1.01 13.16
CA GLU A 149 -15.48 -1.59 12.51
C GLU A 149 -14.17 -1.35 13.27
N GLN A 150 -14.12 -0.41 14.22
CA GLN A 150 -12.97 -0.07 15.08
C GLN A 150 -11.62 0.14 14.35
N PRO A 151 -10.94 1.28 14.55
CA PRO A 151 -9.60 1.47 14.03
C PRO A 151 -8.62 0.40 14.54
N LEU A 152 -7.82 -0.17 13.65
CA LEU A 152 -6.81 -1.17 13.98
C LEU A 152 -5.51 -0.91 13.23
N ALA A 153 -4.38 -1.27 13.86
CA ALA A 153 -3.07 -1.11 13.26
C ALA A 153 -2.62 -2.42 12.59
N PHE A 154 -2.15 -2.35 11.36
CA PHE A 154 -1.52 -3.48 10.67
C PHE A 154 -0.26 -3.04 9.92
N SER A 155 0.66 -3.97 9.74
CA SER A 155 1.88 -3.78 8.97
C SER A 155 2.10 -4.92 8.00
N CYS A 156 2.59 -4.56 6.81
CA CYS A 156 3.17 -5.50 5.87
C CYS A 156 4.58 -5.03 5.46
N GLY A 157 5.33 -4.50 6.44
CA GLY A 157 6.63 -3.83 6.26
C GLY A 157 6.60 -2.44 6.91
N LEU A 158 5.70 -1.58 6.46
CA LEU A 158 5.37 -0.29 7.10
C LEU A 158 4.09 -0.42 7.92
N GLN A 159 4.05 0.24 9.08
CA GLN A 159 2.92 0.24 10.00
C GLN A 159 1.87 1.27 9.57
N PHE A 160 0.59 0.90 9.61
CA PHE A 160 -0.52 1.79 9.28
C PHE A 160 -1.67 1.61 10.26
N LEU A 161 -2.27 2.71 10.69
CA LEU A 161 -3.51 2.72 11.44
C LEU A 161 -4.67 2.86 10.44
N PHE A 162 -5.46 1.80 10.31
CA PHE A 162 -6.63 1.77 9.44
C PHE A 162 -7.82 2.37 10.17
N VAL A 163 -8.39 3.44 9.63
CA VAL A 163 -9.49 4.19 10.25
C VAL A 163 -10.68 4.20 9.30
N PRO A 164 -11.75 3.43 9.58
CA PRO A 164 -12.94 3.41 8.76
C PRO A 164 -13.77 4.69 8.98
N ILE A 165 -14.06 5.42 7.91
CA ILE A 165 -14.84 6.65 7.88
C ILE A 165 -16.21 6.38 7.28
N ILE A 166 -17.25 7.00 7.87
CA ILE A 166 -18.64 6.63 7.60
C ILE A 166 -19.07 6.79 6.13
N ASN A 167 -18.50 7.74 5.38
CA ASN A 167 -18.86 8.01 3.99
C ASN A 167 -17.81 8.87 3.27
N LEU A 168 -18.01 9.05 1.97
CA LEU A 168 -17.09 9.79 1.11
C LEU A 168 -17.01 11.28 1.47
N ASP A 169 -18.11 11.89 1.89
CA ASP A 169 -18.15 13.32 2.24
C ASP A 169 -17.31 13.63 3.48
N LYS A 170 -17.35 12.77 4.49
CA LYS A 170 -16.51 12.91 5.69
C LYS A 170 -15.05 12.61 5.40
N LEU A 171 -14.77 11.62 4.56
CA LEU A 171 -13.40 11.32 4.14
C LEU A 171 -12.76 12.50 3.39
N LYS A 172 -13.52 13.22 2.56
CA LYS A 172 -13.09 14.46 1.90
C LYS A 172 -12.81 15.61 2.87
N GLN A 173 -13.62 15.72 3.93
CA GLN A 173 -13.46 16.76 4.95
C GLN A 173 -12.28 16.51 5.90
N ALA A 174 -11.78 15.28 5.99
CA ALA A 174 -10.65 14.95 6.87
C ALA A 174 -9.40 15.78 6.51
N THR A 175 -8.76 16.35 7.52
CA THR A 175 -7.49 17.06 7.37
C THR A 175 -6.59 16.71 8.54
N LEU A 176 -5.32 16.45 8.29
CA LEU A 176 -4.38 16.16 9.37
C LEU A 176 -4.16 17.40 10.25
N ASN A 177 -4.55 17.31 11.53
CA ASN A 177 -4.12 18.24 12.56
C ASN A 177 -2.75 17.77 13.10
N TYR A 178 -1.69 18.38 12.58
CA TYR A 178 -0.31 17.96 12.88
C TYR A 178 0.03 17.99 14.38
N GLU A 179 -0.47 18.99 15.12
CA GLU A 179 -0.22 19.09 16.56
C GLU A 179 -0.89 17.94 17.32
N GLN A 180 -2.17 17.67 17.02
CA GLN A 180 -2.90 16.57 17.64
C GLN A 180 -2.30 15.21 17.25
N TRP A 181 -1.90 15.05 15.99
CA TRP A 181 -1.19 13.86 15.53
C TRP A 181 0.14 13.68 16.29
N LYS A 182 0.95 14.74 16.39
CA LYS A 182 2.26 14.70 17.08
C LYS A 182 2.13 14.35 18.56
N ASN A 183 1.10 14.88 19.22
CA ASN A 183 0.91 14.67 20.65
C ASN A 183 0.30 13.30 20.99
N ASN A 184 -0.55 12.75 20.10
CA ASN A 184 -1.34 11.56 20.41
C ASN A 184 -0.94 10.31 19.62
N ILE A 185 -0.37 10.44 18.42
CA ILE A 185 -0.24 9.35 17.45
C ILE A 185 1.21 9.14 17.00
N SER A 186 2.04 10.19 16.92
CA SER A 186 3.38 10.06 16.29
C SER A 186 4.34 9.10 16.98
N LYS A 187 4.08 8.75 18.25
CA LYS A 187 4.86 7.78 19.04
C LYS A 187 4.21 6.40 19.11
N SER A 188 3.04 6.22 18.49
CA SER A 188 2.41 4.92 18.39
C SER A 188 3.19 4.01 17.44
N TRP A 189 2.92 2.72 17.52
CA TRP A 189 3.42 1.68 16.63
C TRP A 189 3.04 1.95 15.17
N ALA A 190 1.86 2.53 14.92
CA ALA A 190 1.38 2.88 13.57
C ALA A 190 1.05 4.38 13.45
N PRO A 191 2.06 5.24 13.21
CA PRO A 191 1.85 6.68 13.12
C PRO A 191 1.26 7.16 11.79
N GLN A 192 1.23 6.32 10.75
CA GLN A 192 0.65 6.60 9.44
C GLN A 192 -0.86 6.29 9.46
N LEU A 193 -1.69 7.26 9.06
CA LEU A 193 -3.15 7.14 9.11
C LEU A 193 -3.71 6.79 7.73
N PHE A 194 -4.29 5.60 7.59
CA PHE A 194 -4.98 5.18 6.39
C PHE A 194 -6.50 5.27 6.60
N LEU A 195 -7.09 6.35 6.10
CA LEU A 195 -8.52 6.60 6.22
C LEU A 195 -9.24 6.00 5.02
N PHE A 196 -10.32 5.25 5.24
CA PHE A 196 -11.04 4.63 4.12
C PHE A 196 -12.54 4.54 4.38
N THR A 197 -13.32 4.42 3.31
CA THR A 197 -14.77 4.21 3.35
C THR A 197 -15.19 3.24 2.25
N ASN A 198 -16.35 2.59 2.41
CA ASN A 198 -16.93 1.71 1.40
C ASN A 198 -17.65 2.48 0.28
N GLU A 199 -17.91 3.77 0.45
CA GLU A 199 -18.42 4.62 -0.62
C GLU A 199 -17.30 5.01 -1.58
N THR A 200 -17.50 4.78 -2.88
CA THR A 200 -16.45 4.95 -3.88
C THR A 200 -16.83 5.91 -5.00
N VAL A 201 -15.83 6.62 -5.51
CA VAL A 201 -15.97 7.48 -6.70
C VAL A 201 -16.05 6.63 -7.97
N LEU A 202 -15.33 5.50 -7.98
CA LEU A 202 -15.29 4.57 -9.11
C LEU A 202 -16.23 3.38 -8.85
N PRO A 203 -17.17 3.06 -9.75
CA PRO A 203 -18.23 2.06 -9.51
C PRO A 203 -17.75 0.64 -9.17
N ASN A 204 -16.54 0.28 -9.59
CA ASN A 204 -15.98 -1.07 -9.40
C ASN A 204 -14.98 -1.16 -8.23
N SER A 205 -14.82 -0.10 -7.45
CA SER A 205 -13.93 -0.10 -6.27
C SER A 205 -14.70 -0.50 -5.02
N ASN A 206 -14.08 -1.32 -4.15
CA ASN A 206 -14.66 -1.68 -2.86
C ASN A 206 -14.46 -0.60 -1.78
N PHE A 207 -13.40 0.19 -1.90
CA PHE A 207 -13.05 1.24 -0.94
C PHE A 207 -12.52 2.49 -1.64
N HIS A 208 -12.74 3.65 -1.01
CA HIS A 208 -12.02 4.89 -1.31
C HIS A 208 -11.19 5.26 -0.10
N ALA A 209 -9.96 5.72 -0.31
CA ALA A 209 -9.01 5.92 0.78
C ALA A 209 -8.14 7.17 0.61
N ARG A 210 -7.59 7.62 1.73
CA ARG A 210 -6.59 8.69 1.85
C ARG A 210 -5.54 8.28 2.86
N MET A 211 -4.27 8.65 2.65
CA MET A 211 -3.17 8.24 3.51
C MET A 211 -2.36 9.45 3.99
N PHE A 212 -2.34 9.69 5.30
CA PHE A 212 -1.49 10.71 5.93
C PHE A 212 -0.25 10.05 6.56
N ALA A 213 0.96 10.44 6.13
CA ALA A 213 2.22 9.88 6.64
C ALA A 213 3.26 10.95 7.06
N PRO A 214 2.90 11.90 7.96
CA PRO A 214 3.82 12.93 8.42
C PRO A 214 5.12 12.38 9.04
N ALA A 215 5.10 11.19 9.65
CA ALA A 215 6.32 10.53 10.16
C ALA A 215 7.30 10.11 9.05
N LEU A 216 6.85 9.96 7.81
CA LEU A 216 7.67 9.69 6.64
C LEU A 216 8.08 10.98 5.90
N GLY A 217 7.81 12.16 6.49
CA GLY A 217 8.10 13.46 5.87
C GLY A 217 7.12 13.89 4.78
N ILE A 218 6.03 13.13 4.57
CA ILE A 218 5.02 13.39 3.54
C ILE A 218 3.71 13.76 4.24
N SER A 219 3.07 14.86 3.83
CA SER A 219 1.78 15.24 4.42
C SER A 219 0.67 14.25 4.09
N GLU A 220 0.53 13.91 2.82
CA GLU A 220 -0.46 12.97 2.29
C GLU A 220 0.14 12.25 1.07
N ASP A 221 0.03 10.91 1.06
CA ASP A 221 0.46 10.08 -0.07
C ASP A 221 -0.75 9.77 -0.96
N PRO A 222 -0.68 10.07 -2.27
CA PRO A 222 -1.83 9.91 -3.15
C PRO A 222 -2.20 8.45 -3.44
N ALA A 223 -1.27 7.48 -3.31
CA ALA A 223 -1.61 6.06 -3.36
C ALA A 223 -0.59 5.15 -2.66
N THR A 224 -0.96 4.53 -1.55
CA THR A 224 0.00 3.76 -0.74
C THR A 224 -0.15 2.25 -0.92
N GLY A 225 0.58 1.65 -1.87
CA GLY A 225 0.52 0.22 -2.15
C GLY A 225 0.83 -0.67 -0.92
N SER A 226 1.77 -0.26 -0.07
CA SER A 226 2.10 -0.96 1.18
C SER A 226 0.96 -0.93 2.20
N ALA A 227 0.20 0.17 2.25
CA ALA A 227 -0.98 0.25 3.09
C ALA A 227 -2.12 -0.64 2.56
N VAL A 228 -2.30 -0.72 1.24
CA VAL A 228 -3.29 -1.63 0.64
C VAL A 228 -2.93 -3.10 0.92
N ALA A 229 -1.65 -3.47 0.90
CA ALA A 229 -1.23 -4.80 1.31
C ALA A 229 -1.52 -5.09 2.79
N ALA A 230 -1.23 -4.13 3.68
CA ALA A 230 -1.54 -4.26 5.11
C ALA A 230 -3.06 -4.25 5.40
N LEU A 231 -3.87 -3.58 4.56
CA LEU A 231 -5.34 -3.56 4.67
C LEU A 231 -5.94 -4.97 4.57
N ALA A 232 -5.28 -5.90 3.86
CA ALA A 232 -5.72 -7.30 3.81
C ALA A 232 -5.74 -7.95 5.20
N GLY A 233 -4.80 -7.59 6.08
CA GLY A 233 -4.78 -8.04 7.48
C GLY A 233 -5.98 -7.51 8.26
N TYR A 234 -6.26 -6.21 8.12
CA TYR A 234 -7.43 -5.56 8.70
C TYR A 234 -8.74 -6.24 8.26
N ILE A 235 -8.94 -6.40 6.94
CA ILE A 235 -10.15 -7.00 6.38
C ILE A 235 -10.31 -8.44 6.86
N SER A 236 -9.24 -9.24 6.84
CA SER A 236 -9.26 -10.63 7.29
C SER A 236 -9.71 -10.73 8.75
N LYS A 237 -9.17 -9.88 9.63
CA LYS A 237 -9.58 -9.83 11.04
C LYS A 237 -11.06 -9.46 11.18
N LYS A 238 -11.52 -8.43 10.47
CA LYS A 238 -12.93 -8.00 10.52
C LYS A 238 -13.89 -9.07 9.99
N MET A 239 -13.50 -9.81 8.96
CA MET A 239 -14.26 -10.94 8.45
C MET A 239 -14.38 -12.05 9.49
N MET A 240 -13.28 -12.41 10.16
CA MET A 240 -13.28 -13.41 11.24
C MET A 240 -14.17 -12.99 12.42
N GLU A 241 -14.09 -11.74 12.86
CA GLU A 241 -14.93 -11.18 13.93
C GLU A 241 -16.43 -11.27 13.58
N ARG A 242 -16.80 -10.94 12.33
CA ARG A 242 -18.18 -11.06 11.84
C ARG A 242 -18.65 -12.51 11.80
N SER A 243 -17.83 -13.43 11.29
CA SER A 243 -18.16 -14.85 11.25
C SER A 243 -18.37 -15.43 12.65
N LEU A 244 -17.52 -15.05 13.62
CA LEU A 244 -17.66 -15.45 15.02
C LEU A 244 -18.92 -14.87 15.65
N MET A 245 -19.28 -13.61 15.37
CA MET A 245 -20.54 -13.02 15.84
C MET A 245 -21.77 -13.74 15.28
N LEU A 246 -21.74 -14.16 14.01
CA LEU A 246 -22.82 -14.94 13.41
C LEU A 246 -22.92 -16.33 14.06
N LEU A 247 -21.81 -17.05 14.19
CA LEU A 247 -21.76 -18.34 14.88
C LEU A 247 -22.27 -18.24 16.33
N ASN A 248 -21.89 -17.19 17.07
CA ASN A 248 -22.36 -16.98 18.43
C ASN A 248 -23.85 -16.60 18.52
N LYS A 249 -24.43 -16.01 17.46
CA LYS A 249 -25.89 -15.82 17.39
C LYS A 249 -26.60 -17.15 17.17
N ASP A 250 -26.04 -18.04 16.36
CA ASP A 250 -26.61 -19.36 16.06
C ASP A 250 -26.43 -20.35 17.23
N LEU A 251 -25.38 -20.22 18.04
CA LEU A 251 -25.11 -21.04 19.22
C LEU A 251 -26.00 -20.72 20.43
N LYS A 252 -26.82 -19.67 20.39
CA LYS A 252 -27.77 -19.35 21.47
C LYS A 252 -28.94 -20.34 21.62
N SER A 253 -28.99 -21.40 20.81
CA SER A 253 -30.02 -22.44 20.86
C SER A 253 -29.53 -23.84 21.25
N ILE A 254 -28.36 -23.99 21.88
CA ILE A 254 -28.00 -25.28 22.48
C ILE A 254 -28.64 -25.36 23.88
N ASP A 255 -29.88 -25.86 23.91
CA ASP A 255 -30.52 -26.31 25.14
C ASP A 255 -29.90 -27.66 25.53
N LEU A 256 -28.91 -27.63 26.42
CA LEU A 256 -28.35 -28.85 27.02
C LEU A 256 -29.35 -29.33 28.08
N ALA A 257 -30.24 -30.24 27.69
CA ALA A 257 -31.00 -31.03 28.64
C ALA A 257 -30.02 -31.93 29.43
N LEU A 258 -29.90 -31.68 30.73
CA LEU A 258 -29.35 -32.64 31.70
C LEU A 258 -30.34 -33.78 31.95
#